data_AF-A0A8H5JW14-F1
#
_entry.id   AF-A0A8H5JW14-F1
#
_cell.length_a   1.000
_cell.length_b   1.000
_cell.length_c   1.000
_cell.angle_alpha   90.00
_cell.angle_beta   90.00
_cell.angle_gamma   90.00
#
_symmetry.space_group_name_H-M   'P 1'
#
loop_
_entity.id
_entity.type
_entity.pdbx_description
1 polymer ?
#
loop_
_entity_poly.entity_id
_entity_poly.type
_entity_poly.pdbx_seq_one_letter_code
_entity_poly.pdbx_strand_id
1 'polypeptide(L)'
;MAPTMPRMAAFGLLLLGLPSITLAKPTGIQPRQNVPGDTPFVSFDACSDSQRQDIEKAWADVVTLAGVSKQFNPPGTIESRIFGDDINVRFEDISRIYTIFHNIEELSRNGRKMQISCQDVYQEHREAIDQVTCKNEIKSSFGYIGAYAFSTEATIEKSTIVLCDPFWAPGQEFLGEIVDNLRKAPVGDRKNPNLMVGKGKILLHELTHLTALAEASTNDVIVIDQLLNDDSNVKAYGIKMVERLARNKNWRARTAKNADSYAWYATEKYFEGMFGTPNAAYEKRDGDEDDTSPDGPAPPAGPTKALNIILENKRHGVPNDKDFYDTMNWLFYSTNYGTASQCALNPALATHADVSIATLSINALRDDHFPGGTYDVKTQDGDCQYKNDGTGNPGALWCGDQAHSCRAHPDRRTFTYCSDLDKSAQIQHVAVVVCEW
;
A
#
# COMPACT_ATOMS: atom_id res chain seq x y z
N MET A 1 -78.43 10.29 -24.08
CA MET A 1 -77.44 10.84 -25.03
C MET A 1 -76.71 11.97 -24.33
N ALA A 2 -75.39 12.01 -24.50
CA ALA A 2 -74.44 12.94 -23.85
C ALA A 2 -74.74 14.42 -24.15
N PRO A 3 -74.06 15.38 -23.49
CA PRO A 3 -72.78 15.79 -24.08
C PRO A 3 -71.62 16.06 -23.09
N THR A 4 -70.44 15.80 -23.64
CA THR A 4 -69.05 16.10 -23.27
C THR A 4 -68.75 17.60 -23.13
N MET A 5 -67.89 18.04 -22.20
CA MET A 5 -66.44 18.30 -22.32
C MET A 5 -65.98 19.11 -21.07
N PRO A 6 -64.69 19.42 -20.81
CA PRO A 6 -63.43 18.73 -21.12
C PRO A 6 -62.52 18.53 -19.87
N ARG A 7 -61.47 17.70 -20.04
CA ARG A 7 -60.36 17.53 -19.10
C ARG A 7 -59.42 18.75 -19.10
N MET A 8 -59.06 19.24 -17.91
CA MET A 8 -57.74 19.87 -17.66
C MET A 8 -56.98 19.00 -16.65
N ALA A 9 -55.71 18.73 -16.97
CA ALA A 9 -54.78 18.02 -16.12
C ALA A 9 -54.14 19.00 -15.13
N ALA A 10 -54.16 18.66 -13.83
CA ALA A 10 -53.36 19.30 -12.81
C ALA A 10 -52.29 18.29 -12.36
N PHE A 11 -51.03 18.67 -12.52
CA PHE A 11 -49.85 17.97 -12.02
C PHE A 11 -49.87 18.00 -10.48
N GLY A 12 -50.06 16.84 -9.85
CA GLY A 12 -49.84 16.65 -8.42
C GLY A 12 -48.35 16.44 -8.15
N LEU A 13 -47.77 17.35 -7.38
CA LEU A 13 -46.40 17.30 -6.87
C LEU A 13 -46.26 16.09 -5.91
N LEU A 14 -45.56 15.03 -6.32
CA LEU A 14 -45.24 13.89 -5.45
C LEU A 14 -43.94 14.22 -4.70
N LEU A 15 -44.05 14.72 -3.46
CA LEU A 15 -42.95 14.79 -2.51
C LEU A 15 -42.62 13.37 -2.04
N LEU A 16 -41.68 12.71 -2.72
CA LEU A 16 -41.03 11.49 -2.23
C LEU A 16 -40.08 11.90 -1.09
N GLY A 17 -40.47 11.60 0.14
CA GLY A 17 -39.60 11.70 1.30
C GLY A 17 -38.40 10.76 1.15
N LEU A 18 -37.20 11.30 1.35
CA LEU A 18 -35.97 10.54 1.48
C LEU A 18 -36.03 9.69 2.76
N PRO A 19 -35.55 8.43 2.76
CA PRO A 19 -35.45 7.64 3.98
C PRO A 19 -34.36 8.23 4.88
N SER A 20 -34.76 8.63 6.09
CA SER A 20 -33.84 8.94 7.19
C SER A 20 -33.02 7.69 7.53
N ILE A 21 -31.70 7.78 7.38
CA ILE A 21 -30.75 6.75 7.83
C ILE A 21 -30.53 6.98 9.33
N THR A 22 -31.43 6.48 10.16
CA THR A 22 -31.21 6.40 11.61
C THR A 22 -30.27 5.24 11.91
N LEU A 23 -29.12 5.52 12.55
CA LEU A 23 -28.34 4.48 13.23
C LEU A 23 -29.28 3.76 14.20
N ALA A 24 -29.45 2.45 14.02
CA ALA A 24 -30.29 1.65 14.89
C ALA A 24 -29.63 1.51 16.26
N LYS A 25 -30.38 1.86 17.32
CA LYS A 25 -30.02 1.52 18.70
C LYS A 25 -30.15 0.00 18.88
N PRO A 26 -29.22 -0.69 19.55
CA PRO A 26 -29.28 -2.15 19.64
C PRO A 26 -30.53 -2.57 20.41
N THR A 27 -31.46 -3.23 19.73
CA THR A 27 -32.41 -4.12 20.40
C THR A 27 -31.62 -5.32 20.89
N GLY A 28 -31.56 -5.53 22.21
CA GLY A 28 -30.81 -6.62 22.82
C GLY A 28 -31.20 -7.96 22.23
N ILE A 29 -30.32 -8.53 21.41
CA ILE A 29 -30.39 -9.91 20.95
C ILE A 29 -29.64 -10.75 21.97
N GLN A 30 -30.30 -11.77 22.52
CA GLN A 30 -29.70 -12.66 23.51
C GLN A 30 -28.52 -13.44 22.90
N PRO A 31 -27.37 -13.51 23.60
CA PRO A 31 -26.25 -14.34 23.17
C PRO A 31 -26.65 -15.82 23.26
N ARG A 32 -26.63 -16.52 22.12
CA ARG A 32 -26.60 -18.00 22.13
C ARG A 32 -25.18 -18.43 22.47
N GLN A 33 -25.02 -19.23 23.52
CA GLN A 33 -23.74 -19.79 23.95
C GLN A 33 -23.15 -20.70 22.85
N ASN A 34 -21.93 -20.38 22.41
CA ASN A 34 -21.11 -21.22 21.54
C ASN A 34 -20.44 -22.36 22.30
N VAL A 35 -20.13 -23.43 21.55
CA VAL A 35 -19.41 -24.63 21.98
C VAL A 35 -18.02 -24.24 22.52
N PRO A 36 -17.57 -24.74 23.69
CA PRO A 36 -16.25 -24.43 24.23
C PRO A 36 -15.13 -25.13 23.45
N GLY A 37 -14.07 -24.41 23.06
CA GLY A 37 -12.75 -25.03 22.80
C GLY A 37 -11.84 -24.38 21.76
N ASP A 38 -12.36 -24.00 20.58
CA ASP A 38 -11.49 -23.88 19.39
C ASP A 38 -11.23 -22.44 18.89
N THR A 39 -11.99 -21.44 19.37
CA THR A 39 -11.77 -20.03 19.02
C THR A 39 -11.90 -19.10 20.24
N PRO A 40 -11.27 -17.91 20.22
CA PRO A 40 -11.40 -16.90 21.27
C PRO A 40 -12.67 -16.06 21.15
N PHE A 41 -13.58 -16.36 20.20
CA PHE A 41 -14.75 -15.53 19.93
C PHE A 41 -15.99 -16.01 20.71
N VAL A 42 -16.54 -15.15 21.57
CA VAL A 42 -17.79 -15.46 22.30
C VAL A 42 -19.05 -15.00 21.63
N SER A 43 -18.97 -13.89 20.91
CA SER A 43 -20.09 -13.35 20.16
C SER A 43 -19.66 -13.17 18.72
N PHE A 44 -20.61 -13.44 17.84
CA PHE A 44 -20.52 -13.26 16.40
C PHE A 44 -21.67 -12.34 16.00
N ASP A 45 -21.46 -11.06 16.20
CA ASP A 45 -22.50 -10.05 16.10
C ASP A 45 -22.79 -9.74 14.63
N ALA A 46 -24.07 -9.78 14.26
CA ALA A 46 -24.53 -9.62 12.88
C ALA A 46 -23.89 -10.55 11.83
N CYS A 47 -23.27 -11.67 12.25
CA CYS A 47 -22.66 -12.64 11.35
C CYS A 47 -23.61 -13.78 10.98
N SER A 48 -23.76 -14.05 9.68
CA SER A 48 -24.39 -15.26 9.15
C SER A 48 -23.62 -16.53 9.48
N ASP A 49 -24.26 -17.70 9.40
CA ASP A 49 -23.61 -18.99 9.68
C ASP A 49 -22.39 -19.25 8.79
N SER A 50 -22.45 -18.87 7.51
CA SER A 50 -21.30 -18.98 6.60
C SER A 50 -20.16 -18.04 7.01
N GLN A 51 -20.46 -16.81 7.41
CA GLN A 51 -19.44 -15.88 7.90
C GLN A 51 -18.78 -16.39 9.19
N ARG A 52 -19.54 -17.03 10.08
CA ARG A 52 -19.00 -17.65 11.29
C ARG A 52 -18.00 -18.76 10.96
N GLN A 53 -18.36 -19.65 10.05
CA GLN A 53 -17.45 -20.72 9.59
C GLN A 53 -16.18 -20.17 8.97
N ASP A 54 -16.30 -19.13 8.15
CA ASP A 54 -15.16 -18.43 7.57
C ASP A 54 -14.26 -17.80 8.65
N ILE A 55 -14.84 -17.19 9.68
CA ILE A 55 -14.07 -16.62 10.81
C ILE A 55 -13.33 -17.71 11.56
N GLU A 56 -13.99 -18.82 11.86
CA GLU A 56 -13.38 -19.96 12.57
C GLU A 56 -12.21 -20.56 11.76
N LYS A 57 -12.38 -20.68 10.44
CA LYS A 57 -11.31 -21.14 9.55
C LYS A 57 -10.16 -20.11 9.44
N ALA A 58 -10.48 -18.82 9.36
CA ALA A 58 -9.47 -17.77 9.38
C ALA A 58 -8.71 -17.72 10.72
N TRP A 59 -9.36 -18.04 11.84
CA TRP A 59 -8.71 -18.19 13.13
C TRP A 59 -7.74 -19.39 13.14
N ALA A 60 -8.11 -20.53 12.58
CA ALA A 60 -7.19 -21.66 12.44
C ALA A 60 -5.94 -21.29 11.61
N ASP A 61 -6.11 -20.45 10.58
CA ASP A 61 -5.00 -19.87 9.82
C ASP A 61 -4.13 -18.97 10.73
N VAL A 62 -4.73 -18.09 11.55
CA VAL A 62 -4.01 -17.26 12.53
C VAL A 62 -3.18 -18.11 13.48
N VAL A 63 -3.73 -19.18 14.05
CA VAL A 63 -2.99 -20.08 14.96
C VAL A 63 -1.77 -20.67 14.26
N THR A 64 -1.93 -21.06 12.99
CA THR A 64 -0.85 -21.59 12.15
C THR A 64 0.24 -20.54 11.90
N LEU A 65 -0.16 -19.32 11.53
CA LEU A 65 0.76 -18.20 11.26
C LEU A 65 1.45 -17.71 12.54
N ALA A 66 0.75 -17.57 13.65
CA ALA A 66 1.34 -17.20 14.93
C ALA A 66 2.32 -18.28 15.43
N GLY A 67 2.07 -19.57 15.14
CA GLY A 67 2.94 -20.67 15.52
C GLY A 67 4.35 -20.60 14.93
N VAL A 68 4.55 -19.96 13.77
CA VAL A 68 5.89 -19.80 13.17
C VAL A 68 6.75 -18.74 13.85
N SER A 69 6.20 -17.94 14.76
CA SER A 69 6.93 -16.95 15.56
C SER A 69 8.05 -17.55 16.42
N LYS A 70 7.97 -18.85 16.75
CA LYS A 70 9.05 -19.61 17.41
C LYS A 70 10.34 -19.66 16.59
N GLN A 71 10.27 -19.30 15.31
CA GLN A 71 11.39 -19.21 14.39
C GLN A 71 11.99 -17.80 14.31
N PHE A 72 11.51 -16.85 15.11
CA PHE A 72 12.06 -15.50 15.17
C PHE A 72 13.51 -15.52 15.61
N ASN A 73 14.40 -15.19 14.66
CA ASN A 73 15.83 -15.29 14.86
C ASN A 73 16.56 -14.10 14.20
N PRO A 74 16.58 -12.93 14.85
CA PRO A 74 17.23 -11.74 14.29
C PRO A 74 18.77 -11.88 14.31
N PRO A 75 19.52 -11.43 13.27
CA PRO A 75 19.07 -10.68 12.09
C PRO A 75 18.81 -11.58 10.87
N GLY A 76 17.85 -12.50 10.95
CA GLY A 76 17.43 -13.31 9.81
C GLY A 76 16.89 -12.47 8.66
N THR A 77 16.90 -13.01 7.43
CA THR A 77 16.56 -12.24 6.22
C THR A 77 15.16 -11.64 6.27
N ILE A 78 14.17 -12.40 6.73
CA ILE A 78 12.78 -11.91 6.85
C ILE A 78 12.66 -10.96 8.03
N GLU A 79 13.29 -11.25 9.17
CA GLU A 79 13.32 -10.39 10.35
C GLU A 79 13.87 -9.00 10.01
N SER A 80 15.02 -8.94 9.34
CA SER A 80 15.64 -7.68 8.93
C SER A 80 14.83 -6.95 7.86
N ARG A 81 14.16 -7.67 6.96
CA ARG A 81 13.35 -7.07 5.90
C ARG A 81 12.03 -6.47 6.42
N ILE A 82 11.42 -7.10 7.42
CA ILE A 82 10.12 -6.69 7.96
C ILE A 82 10.26 -5.70 9.12
N PHE A 83 11.27 -5.88 9.97
CA PHE A 83 11.46 -5.05 11.14
C PHE A 83 12.60 -4.04 10.99
N GLY A 84 13.63 -4.33 10.20
CA GLY A 84 14.80 -3.48 9.97
C GLY A 84 16.09 -4.23 10.27
N ASP A 85 17.19 -3.88 9.61
CA ASP A 85 18.49 -4.57 9.74
C ASP A 85 19.08 -4.53 11.18
N ASP A 86 18.62 -3.59 11.99
CA ASP A 86 19.04 -3.30 13.36
C ASP A 86 18.18 -4.04 14.40
N ILE A 87 17.21 -4.86 13.98
CA ILE A 87 16.27 -5.51 14.90
C ILE A 87 16.98 -6.38 15.95
N ASN A 88 18.15 -6.96 15.63
CA ASN A 88 18.93 -7.78 16.56
C ASN A 88 19.51 -7.01 17.76
N VAL A 89 19.52 -5.68 17.72
CA VAL A 89 19.98 -4.84 18.84
C VAL A 89 18.84 -4.07 19.52
N ARG A 90 17.60 -4.15 19.01
CA ARG A 90 16.40 -3.50 19.59
C ARG A 90 15.67 -4.43 20.57
N PHE A 91 16.28 -4.69 21.74
CA PHE A 91 15.79 -5.68 22.72
C PHE A 91 14.34 -5.48 23.18
N GLU A 92 13.89 -4.23 23.36
CA GLU A 92 12.49 -3.94 23.73
C GLU A 92 11.51 -4.33 22.62
N ASP A 93 11.87 -4.07 21.36
CA ASP A 93 11.07 -4.45 20.20
C ASP A 93 11.04 -5.97 20.03
N ILE A 94 12.17 -6.66 20.22
CA ILE A 94 12.23 -8.13 20.24
C ILE A 94 11.29 -8.69 21.31
N SER A 95 11.35 -8.15 22.54
CA SER A 95 10.48 -8.59 23.64
C SER A 95 9.02 -8.39 23.28
N ARG A 96 8.64 -7.22 22.74
CA ARG A 96 7.27 -6.94 22.30
C ARG A 96 6.80 -7.91 21.22
N ILE A 97 7.68 -8.22 20.25
CA ILE A 97 7.35 -9.16 19.18
C ILE A 97 7.04 -10.56 19.73
N TYR A 98 7.89 -11.07 20.61
CA TYR A 98 7.66 -12.35 21.28
C TYR A 98 6.38 -12.35 22.10
N THR A 99 6.17 -11.31 22.90
CA THR A 99 4.98 -11.09 23.71
C THR A 99 3.69 -11.18 22.89
N ILE A 100 3.60 -10.44 21.78
CA ILE A 100 2.37 -10.39 20.98
C ILE A 100 2.05 -11.76 20.41
N PHE A 101 3.03 -12.44 19.80
CA PHE A 101 2.80 -13.77 19.25
C PHE A 101 2.50 -14.81 20.34
N HIS A 102 3.17 -14.73 21.50
CA HIS A 102 2.89 -15.59 22.64
C HIS A 102 1.45 -15.38 23.14
N ASN A 103 1.01 -14.14 23.28
CA ASN A 103 -0.35 -13.83 23.74
C ASN A 103 -1.41 -14.33 22.76
N ILE A 104 -1.17 -14.23 21.45
CA ILE A 104 -2.05 -14.81 20.42
C ILE A 104 -2.11 -16.35 20.54
N GLU A 105 -0.98 -17.02 20.78
CA GLU A 105 -0.94 -18.46 21.03
C GLU A 105 -1.73 -18.83 22.30
N GLU A 106 -1.59 -18.06 23.38
CA GLU A 106 -2.29 -18.26 24.65
C GLU A 106 -3.79 -18.00 24.56
N LEU A 107 -4.26 -17.10 23.69
CA LEU A 107 -5.69 -16.93 23.41
C LEU A 107 -6.34 -18.24 22.94
N SER A 108 -5.59 -19.04 22.17
CA SER A 108 -6.06 -20.34 21.67
C SER A 108 -6.21 -21.38 22.78
N ARG A 109 -5.51 -21.21 23.90
CA ARG A 109 -5.42 -22.21 24.98
C ARG A 109 -6.30 -21.91 26.17
N ASN A 110 -6.43 -20.63 26.51
CA ASN A 110 -7.01 -20.21 27.78
C ASN A 110 -8.48 -19.84 27.70
N GLY A 111 -9.09 -20.00 26.51
CA GLY A 111 -10.52 -19.76 26.30
C GLY A 111 -10.96 -18.36 26.74
N ARG A 112 -10.07 -17.36 26.61
CA ARG A 112 -10.37 -15.94 26.84
C ARG A 112 -11.10 -15.38 25.63
N LYS A 113 -12.03 -14.47 25.88
CA LYS A 113 -13.24 -14.35 25.07
C LYS A 113 -13.45 -12.95 24.55
N MET A 114 -13.08 -12.69 23.30
CA MET A 114 -13.30 -11.42 22.61
C MET A 114 -14.56 -11.44 21.73
N GLN A 115 -14.97 -10.26 21.29
CA GLN A 115 -16.11 -10.08 20.40
C GLN A 115 -15.66 -9.97 18.95
N ILE A 116 -16.44 -10.54 18.03
CA ILE A 116 -16.27 -10.30 16.59
C ILE A 116 -17.62 -9.91 15.98
N SER A 117 -17.60 -8.92 15.08
CA SER A 117 -18.79 -8.42 14.41
C SER A 117 -18.61 -8.42 12.90
N CYS A 118 -19.68 -8.70 12.17
CA CYS A 118 -19.77 -8.59 10.71
C CYS A 118 -20.48 -7.29 10.27
N GLN A 119 -20.68 -6.36 11.21
CA GLN A 119 -21.23 -5.03 10.98
C GLN A 119 -20.53 -4.00 11.88
N ASP A 120 -20.43 -2.75 11.40
CA ASP A 120 -19.94 -1.61 12.20
C ASP A 120 -20.57 -1.59 13.61
N VAL A 121 -19.71 -1.49 14.62
CA VAL A 121 -20.10 -1.38 16.04
C VAL A 121 -19.82 0.04 16.53
N TYR A 122 -20.82 0.65 17.16
CA TYR A 122 -20.68 1.96 17.78
C TYR A 122 -19.72 1.89 18.98
N GLN A 123 -18.69 2.73 18.98
CA GLN A 123 -17.68 2.80 20.03
C GLN A 123 -18.06 3.84 21.07
N GLU A 124 -18.66 3.43 22.20
CA GLU A 124 -19.16 4.35 23.23
C GLU A 124 -18.09 5.27 23.85
N HIS A 125 -16.82 4.86 23.77
CA HIS A 125 -15.67 5.62 24.29
C HIS A 125 -15.15 6.68 23.31
N ARG A 126 -15.78 6.85 22.14
CA ARG A 126 -15.37 7.80 21.10
C ARG A 126 -16.50 8.76 20.76
N GLU A 127 -16.15 10.00 20.46
CA GLU A 127 -17.08 10.98 19.93
C GLU A 127 -17.57 10.57 18.53
N ALA A 128 -18.71 11.11 18.09
CA ALA A 128 -19.31 10.75 16.81
C ALA A 128 -18.37 10.99 15.60
N ILE A 129 -17.49 11.98 15.69
CA ILE A 129 -16.51 12.33 14.64
C ILE A 129 -15.32 11.36 14.58
N ASP A 130 -15.04 10.65 15.68
CA ASP A 130 -13.88 9.77 15.85
C ASP A 130 -14.28 8.28 15.74
N GLN A 131 -15.53 8.01 15.37
CA GLN A 131 -16.03 6.65 15.15
C GLN A 131 -15.31 6.01 13.97
N VAL A 132 -14.65 4.90 14.26
CA VAL A 132 -14.05 4.01 13.26
C VAL A 132 -15.18 3.18 12.64
N THR A 133 -15.21 3.13 11.32
CA THR A 133 -16.17 2.30 10.57
C THR A 133 -15.48 1.73 9.35
N CYS A 134 -16.03 0.64 8.82
CA CYS A 134 -15.63 0.07 7.54
C CYS A 134 -15.60 1.11 6.40
N LYS A 135 -16.42 2.17 6.49
CA LYS A 135 -16.48 3.25 5.49
C LYS A 135 -15.51 4.40 5.76
N ASN A 136 -15.24 4.75 7.01
CA ASN A 136 -14.42 5.92 7.35
C ASN A 136 -12.92 5.62 7.42
N GLU A 137 -12.51 4.39 7.77
CA GLU A 137 -11.09 4.01 7.67
C GLU A 137 -10.55 4.12 6.24
N ILE A 138 -11.43 3.89 5.25
CA ILE A 138 -11.15 4.06 3.82
C ILE A 138 -10.76 5.50 3.47
N LYS A 139 -11.19 6.52 4.22
CA LYS A 139 -10.90 7.93 3.88
C LYS A 139 -9.44 8.32 4.11
N SER A 140 -8.65 7.50 4.81
CA SER A 140 -7.26 7.79 5.12
C SER A 140 -6.24 7.04 4.25
N SER A 141 -6.67 6.12 3.37
CA SER A 141 -5.77 5.31 2.54
C SER A 141 -6.47 4.83 1.26
N PHE A 142 -5.73 4.73 0.14
CA PHE A 142 -6.24 4.40 -1.20
C PHE A 142 -6.75 2.94 -1.38
N GLY A 143 -7.51 2.39 -0.42
CA GLY A 143 -8.01 1.03 -0.46
C GLY A 143 -9.18 0.77 0.48
N TYR A 144 -9.88 -0.33 0.23
CA TYR A 144 -10.91 -0.86 1.12
C TYR A 144 -10.22 -1.61 2.28
N ILE A 145 -10.63 -1.38 3.53
CA ILE A 145 -10.08 -2.11 4.68
C ILE A 145 -10.77 -3.47 4.84
N GLY A 146 -10.00 -4.51 5.17
CA GLY A 146 -10.54 -5.84 5.45
C GLY A 146 -11.31 -5.88 6.78
N ALA A 147 -10.85 -5.12 7.77
CA ALA A 147 -11.41 -5.10 9.10
C ALA A 147 -10.89 -3.87 9.86
N TYR A 148 -11.41 -3.67 11.07
CA TYR A 148 -10.82 -2.78 12.06
C TYR A 148 -10.99 -3.38 13.46
N ALA A 149 -10.15 -2.95 14.40
CA ALA A 149 -10.18 -3.42 15.78
C ALA A 149 -10.17 -2.27 16.78
N PHE A 150 -10.78 -2.49 17.94
CA PHE A 150 -10.70 -1.58 19.07
C PHE A 150 -10.85 -2.30 20.40
N SER A 151 -10.37 -1.68 21.47
CA SER A 151 -10.53 -2.14 22.84
C SER A 151 -11.08 -1.01 23.70
N THR A 152 -12.04 -1.31 24.58
CA THR A 152 -12.54 -0.32 25.54
C THR A 152 -11.74 -0.32 26.84
N GLU A 153 -10.99 -1.40 27.11
CA GLU A 153 -10.12 -1.59 28.27
C GLU A 153 -8.92 -2.48 27.87
N ALA A 154 -7.88 -2.54 28.70
CA ALA A 154 -6.69 -3.39 28.51
C ALA A 154 -6.93 -4.92 28.61
N THR A 155 -8.18 -5.38 28.59
CA THR A 155 -8.54 -6.80 28.72
C THR A 155 -9.09 -7.34 27.39
N ILE A 156 -8.80 -8.61 27.10
CA ILE A 156 -9.23 -9.21 25.82
C ILE A 156 -10.75 -9.34 25.75
N GLU A 157 -11.42 -9.47 26.90
CA GLU A 157 -12.88 -9.53 27.04
C GLU A 157 -13.57 -8.22 26.63
N LYS A 158 -12.80 -7.14 26.53
CA LYS A 158 -13.21 -5.78 26.15
C LYS A 158 -12.69 -5.37 24.78
N SER A 159 -12.23 -6.35 24.01
CA SER A 159 -11.70 -6.17 22.66
C SER A 159 -12.70 -6.65 21.62
N THR A 160 -12.82 -5.90 20.53
CA THR A 160 -13.73 -6.16 19.43
C THR A 160 -12.98 -6.04 18.11
N ILE A 161 -13.17 -7.03 17.22
CA ILE A 161 -12.80 -6.93 15.81
C ILE A 161 -14.08 -6.82 14.99
N VAL A 162 -14.09 -5.93 14.00
CA VAL A 162 -15.18 -5.78 13.04
C VAL A 162 -14.67 -6.10 11.65
N LEU A 163 -15.29 -7.07 10.99
CA LEU A 163 -14.93 -7.51 9.64
C LEU A 163 -15.76 -6.77 8.59
N CYS A 164 -15.07 -6.22 7.60
CA CYS A 164 -15.65 -5.42 6.53
C CYS A 164 -15.81 -6.24 5.24
N ASP A 165 -16.55 -5.70 4.26
CA ASP A 165 -16.82 -6.37 2.97
C ASP A 165 -15.58 -6.98 2.29
N PRO A 166 -14.40 -6.31 2.25
CA PRO A 166 -13.21 -6.88 1.61
C PRO A 166 -12.70 -8.17 2.25
N PHE A 167 -12.96 -8.43 3.54
CA PHE A 167 -12.61 -9.71 4.17
C PHE A 167 -13.34 -10.90 3.52
N TRP A 168 -14.52 -10.65 2.95
CA TRP A 168 -15.35 -11.66 2.30
C TRP A 168 -15.14 -11.70 0.78
N ALA A 169 -14.35 -10.78 0.22
CA ALA A 169 -14.17 -10.65 -1.21
C ALA A 169 -13.34 -11.80 -1.82
N PRO A 170 -13.59 -12.17 -3.09
CA PRO A 170 -12.70 -13.05 -3.84
C PRO A 170 -11.25 -12.52 -3.84
N GLY A 171 -10.26 -13.42 -3.82
CA GLY A 171 -8.84 -13.06 -3.65
C GLY A 171 -8.40 -12.92 -2.18
N GLN A 172 -9.28 -13.24 -1.23
CA GLN A 172 -8.94 -13.45 0.18
C GLN A 172 -9.17 -14.92 0.54
N GLU A 173 -8.34 -15.80 -0.01
CA GLU A 173 -8.43 -17.23 0.26
C GLU A 173 -7.97 -17.58 1.68
N PHE A 174 -8.30 -18.79 2.11
CA PHE A 174 -7.75 -19.38 3.32
C PHE A 174 -6.32 -19.88 3.10
N LEU A 175 -5.52 -19.97 4.16
CA LEU A 175 -4.09 -20.30 4.07
C LEU A 175 -3.83 -21.61 3.31
N GLY A 176 -4.64 -22.65 3.57
CA GLY A 176 -4.53 -23.93 2.87
C GLY A 176 -4.79 -23.83 1.35
N GLU A 177 -5.74 -22.99 0.94
CA GLU A 177 -6.05 -22.76 -0.48
C GLU A 177 -4.93 -21.97 -1.16
N ILE A 178 -4.34 -21.00 -0.47
CA ILE A 178 -3.16 -20.25 -0.95
C ILE A 178 -1.98 -21.21 -1.16
N VAL A 179 -1.70 -22.09 -0.20
CA VAL A 179 -0.66 -23.11 -0.31
C VAL A 179 -0.89 -23.99 -1.54
N ASP A 180 -2.10 -24.48 -1.76
CA ASP A 180 -2.43 -25.33 -2.90
C ASP A 180 -2.33 -24.58 -4.24
N ASN A 181 -2.71 -23.31 -4.28
CA ASN A 181 -2.57 -22.46 -5.45
C ASN A 181 -1.09 -22.22 -5.79
N LEU A 182 -0.26 -21.88 -4.81
CA LEU A 182 1.17 -21.67 -5.02
C LEU A 182 1.91 -22.95 -5.42
N ARG A 183 1.56 -24.12 -4.86
CA ARG A 183 2.14 -25.41 -5.29
C ARG A 183 1.92 -25.69 -6.77
N LYS A 184 0.78 -25.25 -7.32
CA LYS A 184 0.43 -25.40 -8.75
C LYS A 184 0.97 -24.26 -9.62
N ALA A 185 1.35 -23.14 -9.03
CA ALA A 185 1.87 -21.98 -9.74
C ALA A 185 3.29 -22.21 -10.31
N PRO A 186 3.70 -21.41 -11.32
CA PRO A 186 5.09 -21.32 -11.77
C PRO A 186 6.07 -21.10 -10.62
N VAL A 187 7.30 -21.62 -10.74
CA VAL A 187 8.31 -21.57 -9.65
C VAL A 187 8.60 -20.13 -9.21
N GLY A 188 8.61 -19.16 -10.13
CA GLY A 188 8.81 -17.75 -9.81
C GLY A 188 7.72 -17.14 -8.91
N ASP A 189 6.49 -17.62 -9.03
CA ASP A 189 5.34 -17.10 -8.29
C ASP A 189 5.27 -17.63 -6.85
N ARG A 190 5.88 -18.79 -6.58
CA ARG A 190 5.90 -19.43 -5.24
C ARG A 190 6.56 -18.60 -4.16
N LYS A 191 7.39 -17.64 -4.58
CA LYS A 191 8.11 -16.71 -3.70
C LYS A 191 7.56 -15.29 -3.77
N ASN A 192 6.47 -15.04 -4.50
CA ASN A 192 5.88 -13.71 -4.60
C ASN A 192 5.00 -13.42 -3.37
N PRO A 193 5.38 -12.50 -2.46
CA PRO A 193 4.61 -12.23 -1.25
C PRO A 193 3.22 -11.65 -1.54
N ASN A 194 3.00 -11.03 -2.70
CA ASN A 194 1.66 -10.52 -3.07
C ASN A 194 0.64 -11.64 -3.32
N LEU A 195 1.11 -12.89 -3.52
CA LEU A 195 0.26 -14.06 -3.69
C LEU A 195 0.10 -14.86 -2.39
N MET A 196 0.60 -14.35 -1.27
CA MET A 196 0.57 -14.99 0.05
C MET A 196 -0.47 -14.36 1.00
N VAL A 197 -1.33 -13.48 0.49
CA VAL A 197 -2.32 -12.71 1.26
C VAL A 197 -3.63 -13.48 1.36
N GLY A 198 -4.26 -13.47 2.54
CA GLY A 198 -5.57 -14.08 2.77
C GLY A 198 -6.21 -13.67 4.09
N LYS A 199 -7.37 -14.30 4.38
CA LYS A 199 -8.20 -13.99 5.56
C LYS A 199 -7.44 -14.11 6.89
N GLY A 200 -6.62 -15.16 7.04
CA GLY A 200 -5.80 -15.35 8.24
C GLY A 200 -4.81 -14.20 8.49
N LYS A 201 -4.20 -13.65 7.43
CA LYS A 201 -3.30 -12.48 7.55
C LYS A 201 -4.07 -11.24 7.99
N ILE A 202 -5.25 -10.99 7.41
CA ILE A 202 -6.09 -9.84 7.80
C ILE A 202 -6.47 -9.95 9.28
N LEU A 203 -6.95 -11.11 9.71
CA LEU A 203 -7.35 -11.31 11.10
C LEU A 203 -6.14 -11.18 12.06
N LEU A 204 -4.96 -11.68 11.66
CA LEU A 204 -3.72 -11.52 12.44
C LEU A 204 -3.32 -10.05 12.58
N HIS A 205 -3.43 -9.26 11.51
CA HIS A 205 -3.19 -7.82 11.55
C HIS A 205 -4.06 -7.15 12.63
N GLU A 206 -5.38 -7.39 12.58
CA GLU A 206 -6.33 -6.77 13.52
C GLU A 206 -6.09 -7.16 14.98
N LEU A 207 -5.71 -8.42 15.23
CA LEU A 207 -5.39 -8.87 16.58
C LEU A 207 -4.25 -8.05 17.19
N THR A 208 -3.25 -7.65 16.39
CA THR A 208 -2.11 -6.91 16.92
C THR A 208 -2.47 -5.51 17.42
N HIS A 209 -3.57 -4.92 16.96
CA HIS A 209 -4.08 -3.65 17.48
C HIS A 209 -4.66 -3.75 18.90
N LEU A 210 -5.03 -4.95 19.35
CA LEU A 210 -5.69 -5.13 20.63
C LEU A 210 -4.71 -4.88 21.78
N THR A 211 -5.06 -3.94 22.65
CA THR A 211 -4.24 -3.52 23.80
C THR A 211 -3.83 -4.70 24.69
N ALA A 212 -4.76 -5.65 24.88
CA ALA A 212 -4.58 -6.85 25.67
C ALA A 212 -3.48 -7.80 25.15
N LEU A 213 -3.08 -7.68 23.87
CA LEU A 213 -2.06 -8.53 23.25
C LEU A 213 -0.67 -7.88 23.23
N ALA A 214 -0.60 -6.55 23.30
CA ALA A 214 0.66 -5.80 23.27
C ALA A 214 1.32 -5.59 24.65
N GLU A 215 0.85 -6.28 25.71
CA GLU A 215 1.30 -6.12 27.12
C GLU A 215 1.25 -4.68 27.65
N ALA A 216 0.32 -3.87 27.17
CA ALA A 216 0.07 -2.58 27.79
C ALA A 216 -0.67 -2.80 29.12
N SER A 217 -0.02 -2.52 30.25
CA SER A 217 -0.71 -2.27 31.53
C SER A 217 -1.54 -0.97 31.52
N THR A 218 -1.53 -0.28 30.37
CA THR A 218 -2.27 0.93 30.07
C THR A 218 -3.41 0.60 29.09
N ASN A 219 -4.41 1.48 29.01
CA ASN A 219 -5.46 1.39 28.00
C ASN A 219 -5.00 1.91 26.61
N ASP A 220 -3.69 2.11 26.41
CA ASP A 220 -3.15 2.73 25.19
C ASP A 220 -2.89 1.68 24.10
N VAL A 221 -3.30 2.02 22.88
CA VAL A 221 -2.99 1.22 21.69
C VAL A 221 -1.54 1.49 21.29
N ILE A 222 -0.67 0.49 21.47
CA ILE A 222 0.77 0.60 21.17
C ILE A 222 1.05 0.25 19.69
N VAL A 223 0.36 -0.74 19.15
CA VAL A 223 0.51 -1.20 17.77
C VAL A 223 -0.64 -0.61 16.95
N ILE A 224 -0.28 0.21 15.97
CA ILE A 224 -1.22 0.93 15.11
C ILE A 224 -0.83 0.73 13.64
N ASP A 225 -1.64 1.26 12.73
CA ASP A 225 -1.23 1.44 11.34
C ASP A 225 -0.24 2.61 11.26
N GLN A 226 1.05 2.31 11.25
CA GLN A 226 2.08 3.35 11.25
C GLN A 226 2.07 4.12 9.93
N LEU A 227 2.36 5.42 10.00
CA LEU A 227 2.67 6.20 8.80
C LEU A 227 4.11 5.91 8.37
N LEU A 228 4.38 6.00 7.06
CA LEU A 228 5.73 5.81 6.51
C LEU A 228 6.74 6.84 6.99
N ASN A 229 6.27 8.04 7.32
CA ASN A 229 7.00 9.14 7.95
C ASN A 229 6.01 10.18 8.51
N ASP A 230 6.50 11.08 9.37
CA ASP A 230 5.67 12.08 10.06
C ASP A 230 5.00 13.12 9.13
N ASP A 231 5.55 13.32 7.93
CA ASP A 231 5.04 14.28 6.95
C ASP A 231 4.12 13.65 5.90
N SER A 232 3.85 12.35 6.01
CA SER A 232 3.03 11.59 5.06
C SER A 232 1.73 11.12 5.68
N ASN A 233 0.62 11.24 4.95
CA ASN A 233 -0.63 10.56 5.28
C ASN A 233 -0.65 9.10 4.76
N VAL A 234 0.51 8.52 4.46
CA VAL A 234 0.60 7.19 3.86
C VAL A 234 0.89 6.16 4.94
N LYS A 235 -0.08 5.28 5.20
CA LYS A 235 0.09 4.13 6.10
C LYS A 235 1.08 3.12 5.52
N ALA A 236 1.83 2.46 6.40
CA ALA A 236 2.77 1.38 6.12
C ALA A 236 2.02 0.04 5.92
N TYR A 237 1.05 0.06 5.00
CA TYR A 237 0.15 -1.03 4.69
C TYR A 237 0.57 -1.75 3.39
N GLY A 238 0.57 -3.08 3.41
CA GLY A 238 1.08 -3.93 2.34
C GLY A 238 2.60 -4.16 2.44
N ILE A 239 3.06 -5.31 1.93
CA ILE A 239 4.45 -5.78 2.11
C ILE A 239 5.48 -4.76 1.63
N LYS A 240 5.21 -4.12 0.49
CA LYS A 240 6.09 -3.09 -0.06
C LYS A 240 6.29 -1.91 0.90
N MET A 241 5.23 -1.48 1.59
CA MET A 241 5.31 -0.35 2.52
C MET A 241 5.91 -0.76 3.87
N VAL A 242 5.63 -1.99 4.32
CA VAL A 242 6.28 -2.58 5.50
C VAL A 242 7.80 -2.66 5.32
N GLU A 243 8.26 -3.21 4.19
CA GLU A 243 9.68 -3.28 3.88
C GLU A 243 10.31 -1.90 3.72
N ARG A 244 9.57 -0.94 3.15
CA ARG A 244 10.01 0.45 3.03
C ARG A 244 10.20 1.11 4.41
N LEU A 245 9.25 0.90 5.34
CA LEU A 245 9.36 1.41 6.71
C LEU A 245 10.57 0.80 7.42
N ALA A 246 10.78 -0.51 7.30
CA ALA A 246 11.90 -1.24 7.90
C ALA A 246 13.27 -0.78 7.40
N ARG A 247 13.35 -0.34 6.14
CA ARG A 247 14.60 0.15 5.53
C ARG A 247 14.93 1.59 5.92
N ASN A 248 14.01 2.38 6.43
CA ASN A 248 14.29 3.78 6.77
C ASN A 248 14.88 3.90 8.19
N LYS A 249 16.15 4.29 8.35
CA LYS A 249 16.79 4.46 9.68
C LYS A 249 16.02 5.33 10.66
N ASN A 250 15.40 6.40 10.19
CA ASN A 250 14.71 7.35 11.07
C ASN A 250 13.38 6.77 11.60
N TRP A 251 12.79 5.83 10.85
CA TRP A 251 11.43 5.34 11.13
C TRP A 251 11.35 3.83 11.39
N ARG A 252 12.41 3.05 11.16
CA ARG A 252 12.40 1.58 11.29
C ARG A 252 12.11 1.11 12.71
N ALA A 253 12.38 1.91 13.73
CA ALA A 253 11.95 1.64 15.10
C ALA A 253 10.40 1.53 15.23
N ARG A 254 9.63 2.08 14.28
CA ARG A 254 8.17 2.00 14.25
C ARG A 254 7.64 0.67 13.74
N THR A 255 8.46 -0.17 13.09
CA THR A 255 8.00 -1.46 12.55
C THR A 255 7.46 -2.39 13.64
N ALA A 256 8.06 -2.38 14.84
CA ALA A 256 7.57 -3.14 15.99
C ALA A 256 6.26 -2.56 16.59
N LYS A 257 5.81 -1.40 16.09
CA LYS A 257 4.55 -0.74 16.45
C LYS A 257 3.59 -0.68 15.25
N ASN A 258 3.89 -1.38 14.16
CA ASN A 258 3.08 -1.44 12.96
C ASN A 258 2.36 -2.79 12.86
N ALA A 259 1.03 -2.81 12.80
CA ALA A 259 0.27 -4.05 12.76
C ALA A 259 0.62 -4.93 11.55
N ASP A 260 0.79 -4.32 10.38
CA ASP A 260 1.06 -5.07 9.16
C ASP A 260 2.46 -5.71 9.16
N SER A 261 3.41 -5.20 9.94
CA SER A 261 4.73 -5.84 10.12
C SER A 261 4.60 -7.22 10.77
N TYR A 262 3.74 -7.38 11.77
CA TYR A 262 3.49 -8.68 12.40
C TYR A 262 2.82 -9.66 11.43
N ALA A 263 1.79 -9.18 10.72
CA ALA A 263 1.03 -9.99 9.79
C ALA A 263 1.89 -10.48 8.62
N TRP A 264 2.75 -9.61 8.06
CA TRP A 264 3.68 -10.00 7.00
C TRP A 264 4.81 -10.88 7.50
N TYR A 265 5.38 -10.62 8.68
CA TYR A 265 6.40 -11.49 9.25
C TYR A 265 5.91 -12.94 9.36
N ALA A 266 4.77 -13.15 10.01
CA ALA A 266 4.20 -14.48 10.20
C ALA A 266 3.87 -15.16 8.86
N THR A 267 3.33 -14.40 7.91
CA THR A 267 3.01 -14.89 6.56
C THR A 267 4.28 -15.34 5.81
N GLU A 268 5.29 -14.47 5.70
CA GLU A 268 6.51 -14.82 4.97
C GLU A 268 7.28 -15.98 5.61
N LYS A 269 7.35 -16.04 6.94
CA LYS A 269 7.99 -17.15 7.65
C LYS A 269 7.28 -18.49 7.42
N TYR A 270 5.96 -18.49 7.39
CA TYR A 270 5.19 -19.70 7.10
C TYR A 270 5.52 -20.24 5.70
N PHE A 271 5.55 -19.37 4.69
CA PHE A 271 5.86 -19.75 3.32
C PHE A 271 7.35 -20.03 3.09
N GLU A 272 8.25 -19.41 3.86
CA GLU A 272 9.70 -19.70 3.81
C GLU A 272 9.98 -21.20 4.03
N GLY A 273 9.31 -21.81 5.00
CA GLY A 273 9.45 -23.24 5.29
C GLY A 273 9.02 -24.17 4.14
N MET A 274 8.24 -23.67 3.17
CA MET A 274 7.72 -24.46 2.05
C MET A 274 8.42 -24.18 0.73
N PHE A 275 8.69 -22.90 0.44
CA PHE A 275 9.14 -22.44 -0.88
C PHE A 275 10.52 -21.77 -0.83
N GLY A 276 11.15 -21.71 0.34
CA GLY A 276 12.34 -20.90 0.61
C GLY A 276 11.96 -19.43 0.81
N THR A 277 12.94 -18.60 1.17
CA THR A 277 12.72 -17.19 1.50
C THR A 277 11.95 -16.47 0.38
N PRO A 278 10.78 -15.86 0.69
CA PRO A 278 10.02 -15.06 -0.27
C PRO A 278 10.87 -13.90 -0.83
N ASN A 279 10.57 -13.50 -2.07
CA ASN A 279 11.23 -12.38 -2.73
C ASN A 279 10.88 -11.08 -2.00
N ALA A 280 11.83 -10.15 -1.92
CA ALA A 280 11.53 -8.83 -1.39
C ALA A 280 10.49 -8.15 -2.27
N ALA A 281 9.42 -7.61 -1.67
CA ALA A 281 8.43 -6.82 -2.40
C ALA A 281 8.89 -5.38 -2.63
N TYR A 282 9.85 -4.92 -1.81
CA TYR A 282 10.53 -3.66 -1.97
C TYR A 282 11.95 -3.89 -2.47
N GLU A 283 12.11 -3.70 -3.78
CA GLU A 283 13.41 -3.54 -4.39
C GLU A 283 13.86 -2.09 -4.18
N LYS A 284 15.01 -1.92 -3.52
CA LYS A 284 15.65 -0.63 -3.26
C LYS A 284 15.86 0.09 -4.59
N ARG A 285 15.40 1.33 -4.72
CA ARG A 285 15.82 2.20 -5.83
C ARG A 285 17.15 2.83 -5.43
N ASP A 286 18.08 2.98 -6.37
CA ASP A 286 19.29 3.74 -6.06
C ASP A 286 18.85 5.15 -5.65
N GLY A 287 19.25 5.62 -4.46
CA GLY A 287 18.77 6.87 -3.88
C GLY A 287 17.75 6.78 -2.75
N ASP A 288 17.30 5.59 -2.34
CA ASP A 288 16.79 5.43 -0.98
C ASP A 288 17.96 5.60 -0.01
N GLU A 289 18.13 6.83 0.49
CA GLU A 289 19.15 7.19 1.48
C GLU A 289 19.01 6.27 2.70
N ASP A 290 20.05 5.47 2.93
CA ASP A 290 20.32 4.97 4.26
C ASP A 290 21.69 5.51 4.63
N ASP A 291 21.68 6.53 5.49
CA ASP A 291 22.85 7.19 6.03
C ASP A 291 23.65 6.20 6.88
N THR A 292 24.58 5.46 6.27
CA THR A 292 25.67 4.78 6.99
C THR A 292 26.89 4.74 6.10
N SER A 293 28.00 5.19 6.66
CA SER A 293 29.36 4.88 6.24
C SER A 293 30.15 4.45 7.50
N PRO A 294 31.28 3.71 7.41
CA PRO A 294 31.92 3.08 6.26
C PRO A 294 32.31 1.58 6.46
N ASP A 295 32.85 1.01 5.37
CA ASP A 295 33.80 -0.11 5.25
C ASP A 295 33.31 -1.57 5.06
N GLY A 296 33.38 -2.00 3.80
CA GLY A 296 33.50 -3.39 3.31
C GLY A 296 33.61 -3.39 1.77
N PRO A 297 34.51 -4.17 1.13
CA PRO A 297 34.92 -3.94 -0.26
C PRO A 297 33.85 -4.32 -1.29
N ALA A 298 33.81 -3.55 -2.39
CA ALA A 298 32.76 -3.53 -3.40
C ALA A 298 32.72 -4.74 -4.37
N PRO A 299 31.53 -5.15 -4.84
CA PRO A 299 31.38 -5.83 -6.14
C PRO A 299 31.14 -4.80 -7.28
N PRO A 300 31.77 -4.96 -8.47
CA PRO A 300 31.54 -4.13 -9.67
C PRO A 300 30.39 -4.72 -10.53
N ALA A 301 29.78 -4.08 -11.53
CA ALA A 301 29.72 -2.71 -12.05
C ALA A 301 28.41 -2.64 -12.85
N GLY A 302 27.31 -2.22 -12.21
CA GLY A 302 26.07 -1.85 -12.89
C GLY A 302 25.99 -0.33 -13.04
N PRO A 303 25.18 0.19 -13.97
CA PRO A 303 24.92 1.62 -14.01
C PRO A 303 24.35 2.05 -12.65
N THR A 304 24.87 3.15 -12.12
CA THR A 304 24.45 3.72 -10.82
C THR A 304 23.67 5.01 -11.02
N LYS A 305 23.75 5.59 -12.22
CA LYS A 305 23.14 6.86 -12.59
C LYS A 305 22.24 6.66 -13.80
N ALA A 306 21.25 7.53 -13.90
CA ALA A 306 20.35 7.58 -15.02
C ALA A 306 19.96 9.01 -15.38
N LEU A 307 19.66 9.19 -16.65
CA LEU A 307 19.00 10.38 -17.18
C LEU A 307 17.65 9.92 -17.71
N ASN A 308 16.58 10.32 -17.04
CA ASN A 308 15.22 10.11 -17.51
C ASN A 308 14.75 11.31 -18.30
N ILE A 309 14.20 11.05 -19.49
CA ILE A 309 13.57 12.10 -20.30
C ILE A 309 12.07 11.82 -20.40
N ILE A 310 11.29 12.76 -19.88
CA ILE A 310 9.84 12.71 -19.81
C ILE A 310 9.26 13.67 -20.86
N LEU A 311 8.25 13.22 -21.60
CA LEU A 311 7.36 14.11 -22.34
C LEU A 311 6.24 14.54 -21.39
N GLU A 312 6.22 15.81 -21.05
CA GLU A 312 5.11 16.44 -20.34
C GLU A 312 4.14 17.03 -21.35
N ASN A 313 2.85 16.80 -21.13
CA ASN A 313 1.78 17.60 -21.70
C ASN A 313 1.01 18.27 -20.56
N LYS A 314 1.05 19.59 -20.51
CA LYS A 314 0.34 20.40 -19.53
C LYS A 314 -0.76 21.19 -20.22
N ARG A 315 -2.01 20.92 -19.82
CA ARG A 315 -3.21 21.57 -20.36
C ARG A 315 -3.99 22.28 -19.26
N HIS A 316 -4.41 23.50 -19.53
CA HIS A 316 -5.31 24.27 -18.67
C HIS A 316 -6.44 24.89 -19.49
N GLY A 317 -7.60 25.05 -18.86
CA GLY A 317 -8.76 25.70 -19.47
C GLY A 317 -9.47 24.87 -20.54
N VAL A 318 -10.45 25.50 -21.19
CA VAL A 318 -11.25 24.93 -22.28
C VAL A 318 -10.78 25.51 -23.61
N PRO A 319 -10.67 24.74 -24.72
CA PRO A 319 -10.25 25.28 -26.00
C PRO A 319 -11.05 26.53 -26.41
N ASN A 320 -10.33 27.58 -26.84
CA ASN A 320 -10.82 28.93 -27.20
C ASN A 320 -11.12 29.89 -26.03
N ASP A 321 -10.84 29.49 -24.79
CA ASP A 321 -10.83 30.43 -23.66
C ASP A 321 -9.53 31.25 -23.61
N LYS A 322 -9.54 32.41 -22.96
CA LYS A 322 -8.38 33.33 -22.90
C LYS A 322 -7.22 32.80 -22.06
N ASP A 323 -7.51 31.90 -21.13
CA ASP A 323 -6.55 31.23 -20.25
C ASP A 323 -6.15 29.84 -20.77
N PHE A 324 -6.69 29.40 -21.91
CA PHE A 324 -6.34 28.11 -22.47
C PHE A 324 -4.87 28.04 -22.89
N TYR A 325 -4.18 27.02 -22.39
CA TYR A 325 -2.88 26.63 -22.90
C TYR A 325 -2.74 25.10 -22.95
N ASP A 326 -1.99 24.63 -23.93
CA ASP A 326 -1.64 23.23 -24.16
C ASP A 326 -0.17 23.22 -24.58
N THR A 327 0.70 22.96 -23.61
CA THR A 327 2.16 23.05 -23.77
C THR A 327 2.77 21.68 -23.59
N MET A 328 3.70 21.34 -24.49
CA MET A 328 4.48 20.11 -24.39
C MET A 328 5.95 20.43 -24.18
N ASN A 329 6.55 19.72 -23.23
CA ASN A 329 7.94 19.92 -22.82
C ASN A 329 8.67 18.58 -22.72
N TRP A 330 9.93 18.58 -23.14
CA TRP A 330 10.89 17.56 -22.74
C TRP A 330 11.46 17.94 -21.38
N LEU A 331 11.25 17.08 -20.38
CA LEU A 331 11.78 17.26 -19.04
C LEU A 331 12.92 16.28 -18.80
N PHE A 332 14.08 16.78 -18.41
CA PHE A 332 15.28 15.98 -18.19
C PHE A 332 15.54 15.88 -16.69
N TYR A 333 15.60 14.66 -16.19
CA TYR A 333 15.86 14.38 -14.78
C TYR A 333 17.12 13.54 -14.65
N SER A 334 18.16 14.11 -14.05
CA SER A 334 19.31 13.32 -13.64
C SER A 334 19.00 12.67 -12.30
N THR A 335 18.88 11.35 -12.32
CA THR A 335 18.46 10.55 -11.17
C THR A 335 19.40 9.39 -11.00
N ASN A 336 19.35 8.69 -9.88
CA ASN A 336 20.08 7.44 -9.79
C ASN A 336 19.39 6.38 -10.66
N TYR A 337 20.12 5.31 -10.99
CA TYR A 337 19.59 4.21 -11.78
C TYR A 337 18.31 3.61 -11.14
N GLY A 338 17.35 3.21 -11.97
CA GLY A 338 16.07 2.66 -11.52
C GLY A 338 15.10 3.65 -10.85
N THR A 339 15.45 4.94 -10.76
CA THR A 339 14.53 5.98 -10.26
C THR A 339 13.52 6.35 -11.35
N ALA A 340 12.23 6.40 -11.03
CA ALA A 340 11.20 6.92 -11.94
C ALA A 340 11.01 8.43 -11.74
N SER A 341 10.80 9.18 -12.83
CA SER A 341 10.69 10.65 -12.79
C SER A 341 9.30 11.19 -13.17
N GLN A 342 8.33 10.32 -13.48
CA GLN A 342 6.95 10.74 -13.72
C GLN A 342 6.32 11.28 -12.44
N CYS A 343 5.62 12.42 -12.54
CA CYS A 343 4.97 13.11 -11.43
C CYS A 343 5.90 13.49 -10.25
N ALA A 344 7.21 13.50 -10.46
CA ALA A 344 8.18 13.78 -9.41
C ALA A 344 8.43 15.29 -9.27
N LEU A 345 8.35 15.79 -8.02
CA LEU A 345 8.83 17.14 -7.66
C LEU A 345 10.33 17.14 -7.32
N ASN A 346 10.89 15.97 -7.01
CA ASN A 346 12.29 15.75 -6.65
C ASN A 346 12.82 14.44 -7.32
N PRO A 347 14.07 14.40 -7.83
CA PRO A 347 15.03 15.51 -7.85
C PRO A 347 14.56 16.65 -8.78
N ALA A 348 15.09 17.84 -8.55
CA ALA A 348 14.80 19.00 -9.39
C ALA A 348 15.15 18.70 -10.86
N LEU A 349 14.42 19.31 -11.80
CA LEU A 349 14.73 19.16 -13.22
C LEU A 349 16.17 19.58 -13.48
N ALA A 350 16.90 18.71 -14.18
CA ALA A 350 18.24 19.01 -14.65
C ALA A 350 18.19 20.07 -15.76
N THR A 351 17.21 19.94 -16.67
CA THR A 351 16.86 20.94 -17.68
C THR A 351 15.47 20.64 -18.25
N HIS A 352 14.92 21.55 -19.05
CA HIS A 352 13.72 21.31 -19.86
C HIS A 352 13.89 21.97 -21.23
N ALA A 353 13.12 21.50 -22.21
CA ALA A 353 13.05 22.11 -23.52
C ALA A 353 11.64 22.05 -24.09
N ASP A 354 11.19 23.15 -24.66
CA ASP A 354 9.90 23.22 -25.34
C ASP A 354 9.88 22.29 -26.55
N VAL A 355 8.77 21.58 -26.74
CA VAL A 355 8.55 20.79 -27.96
C VAL A 355 8.02 21.74 -29.04
N SER A 356 8.66 21.81 -30.21
CA SER A 356 8.12 22.61 -31.33
C SER A 356 6.95 21.87 -31.98
N ILE A 357 5.73 22.20 -31.56
CA ILE A 357 4.47 21.51 -31.88
C ILE A 357 3.86 21.99 -33.20
N ALA A 358 4.60 22.01 -34.30
CA ALA A 358 3.98 22.43 -35.56
C ALA A 358 2.86 21.47 -36.03
N THR A 359 2.82 20.19 -35.60
CA THR A 359 1.77 19.25 -36.10
C THR A 359 1.48 17.98 -35.27
N LEU A 360 2.05 17.75 -34.08
CA LEU A 360 1.97 16.41 -33.46
C LEU A 360 1.20 16.39 -32.13
N SER A 361 0.27 15.43 -32.01
CA SER A 361 -0.40 15.09 -30.73
C SER A 361 0.54 14.29 -29.83
N ILE A 362 0.28 14.27 -28.51
CA ILE A 362 1.06 13.48 -27.55
C ILE A 362 1.17 12.00 -27.95
N ASN A 363 0.12 11.45 -28.57
CA ASN A 363 0.11 10.07 -29.07
C ASN A 363 1.10 9.87 -30.23
N ALA A 364 1.20 10.83 -31.14
CA ALA A 364 2.12 10.75 -32.28
C ALA A 364 3.59 10.94 -31.87
N LEU A 365 3.85 11.77 -30.86
CA LEU A 365 5.21 11.98 -30.33
C LEU A 365 5.70 10.76 -29.55
N ARG A 366 4.81 10.12 -28.81
CA ARG A 366 5.12 8.97 -27.98
C ARG A 366 5.53 7.71 -28.77
N ASP A 367 4.89 7.50 -29.91
CA ASP A 367 5.00 6.22 -30.60
C ASP A 367 6.29 6.11 -31.41
N ASP A 368 6.77 7.19 -32.05
CA ASP A 368 7.96 7.16 -32.94
C ASP A 368 8.94 8.34 -32.80
N HIS A 369 8.72 9.27 -31.87
CA HIS A 369 9.60 10.45 -31.72
C HIS A 369 10.40 10.44 -30.42
N PHE A 370 11.63 10.92 -30.52
CA PHE A 370 12.55 11.13 -29.41
C PHE A 370 13.00 12.61 -29.40
N PRO A 371 13.47 13.14 -28.27
CA PRO A 371 13.92 14.53 -28.17
C PRO A 371 15.12 14.79 -29.11
N GLY A 372 14.88 15.36 -30.30
CA GLY A 372 15.93 15.67 -31.26
C GLY A 372 16.65 16.99 -30.95
N GLY A 373 17.97 16.96 -30.88
CA GLY A 373 18.80 18.12 -30.60
C GLY A 373 20.01 17.80 -29.72
N THR A 374 20.70 18.87 -29.29
CA THR A 374 21.73 18.81 -28.24
C THR A 374 21.22 19.61 -27.05
N TYR A 375 21.18 19.00 -25.87
CA TYR A 375 20.66 19.60 -24.65
C TYR A 375 21.73 19.52 -23.56
N ASP A 376 22.07 20.67 -22.98
CA ASP A 376 22.97 20.71 -21.82
C ASP A 376 22.19 20.25 -20.58
N VAL A 377 22.66 19.17 -19.95
CA VAL A 377 22.01 18.52 -18.81
C VAL A 377 22.99 18.49 -17.65
N LYS A 378 22.58 19.07 -16.52
CA LYS A 378 23.32 18.93 -15.26
C LYS A 378 23.06 17.56 -14.67
N THR A 379 24.09 16.72 -14.65
CA THR A 379 24.00 15.36 -14.12
C THR A 379 24.76 15.21 -12.81
N GLN A 380 24.69 14.02 -12.21
CA GLN A 380 25.52 13.68 -11.06
C GLN A 380 27.02 13.65 -11.39
N ASP A 381 27.41 13.59 -12.67
CA ASP A 381 28.80 13.70 -13.14
C ASP A 381 29.19 15.11 -13.58
N GLY A 382 28.31 16.10 -13.33
CA GLY A 382 28.50 17.47 -13.74
C GLY A 382 27.81 17.79 -15.07
N ASP A 383 28.38 18.73 -15.82
CA ASP A 383 27.77 19.23 -17.05
C ASP A 383 27.95 18.21 -18.19
N CYS A 384 26.84 17.63 -18.65
CA CYS A 384 26.80 16.67 -19.76
C CYS A 384 25.88 17.17 -20.87
N GLN A 385 25.86 16.47 -22.00
CA GLN A 385 25.03 16.79 -23.14
C GLN A 385 24.25 15.57 -23.63
N TYR A 386 22.92 15.63 -23.59
CA TYR A 386 22.10 14.66 -24.31
C TYR A 386 22.04 15.05 -25.79
N LYS A 387 22.33 14.09 -26.67
CA LYS A 387 22.39 14.29 -28.12
C LYS A 387 21.58 13.23 -28.85
N ASN A 388 20.71 13.68 -29.75
CA ASN A 388 19.90 12.82 -30.60
C ASN A 388 19.56 13.53 -31.91
N ASP A 389 19.49 12.80 -33.02
CA ASP A 389 19.04 13.32 -34.32
C ASP A 389 17.51 13.45 -34.42
N GLY A 390 16.78 12.93 -33.44
CA GLY A 390 15.32 12.98 -33.35
C GLY A 390 14.60 11.89 -34.16
N THR A 391 15.32 10.92 -34.73
CA THR A 391 14.76 9.93 -35.65
C THR A 391 15.05 8.49 -35.24
N GLY A 392 14.02 7.75 -34.82
CA GLY A 392 14.05 6.28 -34.67
C GLY A 392 15.01 5.72 -33.62
N ASN A 393 15.82 6.55 -32.95
CA ASN A 393 16.76 6.15 -31.92
C ASN A 393 16.65 7.04 -30.66
N PRO A 394 16.92 6.48 -29.47
CA PRO A 394 16.77 7.16 -28.19
C PRO A 394 17.93 8.13 -27.84
N GLY A 395 18.93 8.29 -28.71
CA GLY A 395 20.07 9.18 -28.49
C GLY A 395 21.13 8.63 -27.52
N ALA A 396 22.05 9.51 -27.12
CA ALA A 396 23.12 9.22 -26.16
C ALA A 396 23.41 10.43 -25.27
N LEU A 397 23.85 10.17 -24.03
CA LEU A 397 24.35 11.18 -23.10
C LEU A 397 25.88 11.25 -23.17
N TRP A 398 26.43 12.45 -23.28
CA TRP A 398 27.86 12.72 -23.39
C TRP A 398 28.35 13.51 -22.19
N CYS A 399 29.21 12.91 -21.37
CA CYS A 399 29.85 13.55 -20.23
C CYS A 399 31.35 13.69 -20.53
N GLY A 400 31.77 14.85 -21.05
CA GLY A 400 33.10 15.01 -21.65
C GLY A 400 33.27 14.13 -22.90
N ASP A 401 34.33 13.32 -22.93
CA ASP A 401 34.63 12.38 -24.02
C ASP A 401 33.91 11.02 -23.87
N GLN A 402 33.20 10.82 -22.76
CA GLN A 402 32.50 9.56 -22.48
C GLN A 402 31.06 9.62 -22.98
N ALA A 403 30.67 8.64 -23.81
CA ALA A 403 29.32 8.47 -24.31
C ALA A 403 28.59 7.32 -23.62
N HIS A 404 27.36 7.57 -23.19
CA HIS A 404 26.45 6.61 -22.57
C HIS A 404 25.23 6.43 -23.48
N SER A 405 25.03 5.21 -23.98
CA SER A 405 23.89 4.92 -24.86
C SER A 405 22.60 5.02 -24.07
N CYS A 406 21.59 5.65 -24.68
CA CYS A 406 20.24 5.65 -24.13
C CYS A 406 19.42 4.51 -24.75
N ARG A 407 18.31 4.18 -24.10
CA ARG A 407 17.30 3.25 -24.59
C ARG A 407 15.92 3.88 -24.48
N ALA A 408 14.99 3.37 -25.27
CA ALA A 408 13.59 3.73 -25.11
C ALA A 408 13.08 3.21 -23.76
N HIS A 409 12.32 4.03 -23.04
CA HIS A 409 11.72 3.61 -21.77
C HIS A 409 10.63 2.55 -22.02
N PRO A 410 10.54 1.47 -21.23
CA PRO A 410 9.55 0.39 -21.44
C PRO A 410 8.11 0.90 -21.40
N ASP A 411 7.85 1.87 -20.52
CA ASP A 411 6.53 2.51 -20.37
C ASP A 411 6.29 3.65 -21.35
N ARG A 412 7.11 3.80 -22.41
CA ARG A 412 6.90 4.89 -23.36
C ARG A 412 5.56 4.84 -24.05
N ARG A 413 4.71 3.82 -23.91
CA ARG A 413 3.37 3.77 -24.50
C ARG A 413 2.24 4.02 -23.50
N THR A 414 2.56 4.30 -22.25
CA THR A 414 1.59 4.63 -21.20
C THR A 414 1.78 6.08 -20.77
N PHE A 415 0.73 6.70 -20.23
CA PHE A 415 0.81 8.03 -19.65
C PHE A 415 0.33 7.98 -18.20
N THR A 416 0.89 8.84 -17.37
CA THR A 416 0.50 9.03 -15.97
C THR A 416 -0.08 10.43 -15.80
N TYR A 417 -1.25 10.53 -15.15
CA TYR A 417 -1.81 11.81 -14.75
C TYR A 417 -1.19 12.28 -13.44
N CYS A 418 -0.67 13.50 -13.42
CA CYS A 418 0.02 14.08 -12.28
C CYS A 418 -0.82 15.21 -11.65
N SER A 419 -1.94 14.85 -11.01
CA SER A 419 -2.88 15.82 -10.41
C SER A 419 -2.27 16.66 -9.28
N ASP A 420 -1.18 16.18 -8.69
CA ASP A 420 -0.58 16.77 -7.50
C ASP A 420 0.50 17.80 -7.82
N LEU A 421 0.98 17.86 -9.08
CA LEU A 421 1.99 18.83 -9.53
C LEU A 421 1.42 20.24 -9.71
N ASP A 422 0.20 20.33 -10.24
CA ASP A 422 -0.51 21.59 -10.40
C ASP A 422 -2.03 21.33 -10.39
N LYS A 423 -2.69 21.71 -9.30
CA LYS A 423 -4.13 21.50 -9.14
C LYS A 423 -4.99 22.27 -10.15
N SER A 424 -4.40 23.26 -10.83
CA SER A 424 -5.10 24.07 -11.83
C SER A 424 -5.01 23.50 -13.24
N ALA A 425 -4.09 22.57 -13.50
CA ALA A 425 -3.82 22.05 -14.85
C ALA A 425 -3.92 20.52 -14.90
N GLN A 426 -4.34 19.99 -16.04
CA GLN A 426 -4.21 18.57 -16.34
C GLN A 426 -2.78 18.32 -16.86
N ILE A 427 -1.99 17.61 -16.07
CA ILE A 427 -0.61 17.24 -16.43
C ILE A 427 -0.55 15.75 -16.76
N GLN A 428 -0.01 15.42 -17.93
CA GLN A 428 0.29 14.05 -18.38
C GLN A 428 1.80 13.88 -18.55
N HIS A 429 2.37 12.87 -17.92
CA HIS A 429 3.78 12.50 -18.10
C HIS A 429 3.88 11.17 -18.83
N VAL A 430 4.79 11.11 -19.80
CA VAL A 430 5.20 9.89 -20.49
C VAL A 430 6.71 9.75 -20.38
N ALA A 431 7.22 8.65 -19.83
CA ALA A 431 8.66 8.41 -19.85
C ALA A 431 9.08 7.90 -21.22
N VAL A 432 10.00 8.59 -21.90
CA VAL A 432 10.32 8.34 -23.31
C VAL A 432 11.71 7.74 -23.47
N VAL A 433 12.71 8.28 -22.79
CA VAL A 433 14.11 7.84 -22.88
C VAL A 433 14.68 7.63 -21.49
N VAL A 434 15.55 6.63 -21.37
CA VAL A 434 16.44 6.47 -20.22
C VAL A 434 17.87 6.21 -20.70
N CYS A 435 18.84 6.95 -20.16
CA CYS A 435 20.27 6.70 -20.34
C CYS A 435 20.82 6.23 -19.01
N GLU A 436 21.55 5.12 -18.94
CA GLU A 436 21.98 4.48 -17.69
C GLU A 436 23.50 4.28 -17.74
N TRP A 437 24.23 4.73 -16.72
CA TRP A 437 25.69 4.63 -16.69
C TRP A 437 26.34 4.49 -15.31
#